data_AF-A0A951C187-F1
#
_entry.id   AF-A0A951C187-F1
#
_cell.length_a   1.000
_cell.length_b   1.000
_cell.length_c   1.000
_cell.angle_alpha   90.00
_cell.angle_beta   90.00
_cell.angle_gamma   90.00
#
_symmetry.space_group_name_H-M   'P 1'
#
loop_
_entity.id
_entity.type
_entity.pdbx_description
1 polymer ?
#
loop_
_entity_poly.entity_id
_entity_poly.type
_entity_poly.pdbx_seq_one_letter_code
_entity_poly.pdbx_strand_id
1 'polypeptide(L)' 'LVAALPEAQREVVTMLKVGGLSLEEVARATSSTVGAVKQKVHRAYTSLRKSALERA' A
#
# COMPACT_ATOMS: atom_id res chain seq x y z
N LEU A 1 5.01 -0.18 12.03
CA LEU A 1 5.50 0.28 10.70
C LEU A 1 4.36 0.72 9.79
N VAL A 2 3.34 -0.13 9.54
CA VAL A 2 2.20 0.21 8.67
C VAL A 2 1.40 1.46 9.11
N ALA A 3 1.26 1.69 10.42
CA ALA A 3 0.61 2.88 10.96
C ALA A 3 1.30 4.21 10.57
N ALA A 4 2.59 4.18 10.24
CA ALA A 4 3.36 5.37 9.84
C ALA A 4 3.17 5.77 8.37
N LEU A 5 2.48 4.95 7.57
CA LEU A 5 2.18 5.28 6.19
C LEU A 5 1.07 6.35 6.09
N PRO A 6 1.12 7.20 5.05
CA PRO A 6 -0.05 7.97 4.63
C PRO A 6 -1.27 7.06 4.46
N GLU A 7 -2.44 7.56 4.80
CA GLU A 7 -3.69 6.77 4.81
C GLU A 7 -3.93 6.05 3.48
N ALA A 8 -3.82 6.77 2.37
CA ALA A 8 -3.99 6.23 1.03
C ALA A 8 -2.93 5.19 0.61
N GLN A 9 -1.81 5.06 1.34
CA GLN A 9 -0.82 3.98 1.13
C GLN A 9 -1.11 2.79 2.05
N ARG A 10 -1.48 3.07 3.30
CA ARG A 10 -1.88 2.07 4.29
C ARG A 10 -3.08 1.25 3.82
N GLU A 11 -4.12 1.92 3.32
CA GLU A 11 -5.35 1.28 2.84
C GLU A 11 -5.05 0.21 1.78
N VAL A 12 -4.29 0.57 0.74
CA VAL A 12 -3.94 -0.33 -0.38
C VAL A 12 -3.10 -1.51 0.09
N VAL A 13 -2.14 -1.28 0.98
CA VAL A 13 -1.29 -2.36 1.54
C VAL A 13 -2.12 -3.30 2.41
N THR A 14 -3.03 -2.77 3.22
CA THR A 14 -3.92 -3.60 4.05
C THR A 14 -4.84 -4.45 3.18
N MET A 15 -5.49 -3.87 2.18
CA MET A 15 -6.36 -4.63 1.27
C MET A 15 -5.61 -5.77 0.57
N LEU A 16 -4.38 -5.52 0.06
CA LEU A 16 -3.60 -6.54 -0.64
C LEU A 16 -3.00 -7.60 0.29
N LYS A 17 -2.42 -7.19 1.44
CA LYS A 17 -1.60 -8.08 2.27
C LYS A 17 -2.35 -8.69 3.45
N VAL A 18 -3.37 -8.01 3.96
CA VAL A 18 -4.21 -8.50 5.05
C VAL A 18 -5.53 -9.02 4.49
N GLY A 19 -6.15 -8.27 3.57
CA GLY A 19 -7.40 -8.66 2.93
C GLY A 19 -7.25 -9.74 1.85
N GLY A 20 -6.04 -9.95 1.32
CA GLY A 20 -5.80 -10.94 0.27
C GLY A 20 -6.38 -10.58 -1.10
N LEU A 21 -6.80 -9.33 -1.31
CA LEU A 21 -7.35 -8.87 -2.57
C LEU A 21 -6.26 -8.84 -3.66
N SER A 22 -6.69 -9.07 -4.91
CA SER A 22 -5.90 -8.79 -6.11
C SER A 22 -5.78 -7.29 -6.40
N LEU A 23 -4.86 -6.92 -7.29
CA LEU A 23 -4.68 -5.52 -7.69
C LEU A 23 -5.94 -4.97 -8.38
N GLU A 24 -6.63 -5.81 -9.15
CA GLU A 24 -7.87 -5.50 -9.85
C GLU A 24 -9.03 -5.26 -8.87
N GLU A 25 -9.14 -6.08 -7.83
CA GLU A 25 -10.14 -5.91 -6.77
C GLU A 25 -9.91 -4.64 -5.98
N VAL A 26 -8.65 -4.34 -5.62
CA VAL A 26 -8.32 -3.09 -4.93
C VAL A 26 -8.56 -1.87 -5.82
N ALA A 27 -8.24 -1.96 -7.12
CA ALA A 27 -8.52 -0.90 -8.07
C ALA A 27 -10.03 -0.60 -8.13
N ARG A 28 -10.87 -1.63 -8.19
CA ARG A 28 -12.33 -1.47 -8.12
C ARG A 28 -12.80 -0.90 -6.78
N ALA A 29 -12.31 -1.44 -5.66
CA ALA A 29 -12.71 -1.01 -4.32
C ALA A 29 -12.33 0.45 -4.02
N THR A 30 -11.26 0.96 -4.64
CA THR A 30 -10.74 2.32 -4.43
C THR A 30 -11.02 3.28 -5.59
N SER A 31 -11.94 2.91 -6.49
CA SER A 31 -12.29 3.70 -7.69
C SER A 31 -11.07 4.23 -8.44
N SER A 32 -10.04 3.39 -8.58
CA SER A 32 -8.73 3.73 -9.12
C SER A 32 -8.36 2.78 -10.25
N THR A 33 -7.31 3.12 -11.02
CA THR A 33 -6.74 2.19 -12.00
C THR A 33 -5.76 1.22 -11.32
N VAL A 34 -5.57 0.04 -11.90
CA VAL A 34 -4.53 -0.92 -11.46
C VAL A 34 -3.13 -0.28 -11.46
N GLY A 35 -2.83 0.59 -12.41
CA GLY A 35 -1.57 1.35 -12.45
C GLY A 35 -1.40 2.28 -11.24
N ALA A 36 -2.46 2.99 -10.85
CA ALA A 36 -2.44 3.84 -9.65
C ALA A 36 -2.24 3.02 -8.37
N VAL A 37 -2.89 1.85 -8.26
CA VAL A 37 -2.70 0.90 -7.16
C VAL A 37 -1.25 0.44 -7.08
N LYS A 38 -0.65 0.02 -8.21
CA LYS A 38 0.76 -0.38 -8.28
C LYS A 38 1.70 0.73 -7.81
N GLN A 39 1.48 1.99 -8.24
CA GLN A 39 2.28 3.11 -7.77
C GLN A 39 2.15 3.37 -6.26
N LYS A 40 0.92 3.33 -5.72
CA LYS A 40 0.69 3.53 -4.28
C LYS A 40 1.40 2.46 -3.46
N VAL A 41 1.31 1.20 -3.87
CA VAL A 41 1.94 0.05 -3.20
C VAL A 41 3.47 0.12 -3.26
N HIS A 42 4.03 0.45 -4.42
CA HIS A 42 5.48 0.65 -4.56
C HIS A 42 5.99 1.72 -3.59
N ARG A 43 5.33 2.88 -3.54
CA ARG A 43 5.69 3.96 -2.61
C ARG A 43 5.55 3.53 -1.14
N ALA A 44 4.48 2.80 -0.82
CA ALA A 44 4.28 2.27 0.52
C ALA A 44 5.44 1.37 0.97
N TYR A 45 5.90 0.45 0.11
CA TYR A 45 7.05 -0.41 0.43
C TYR A 45 8.35 0.38 0.61
N THR A 46 8.60 1.38 -0.24
CA THR A 46 9.77 2.26 -0.08
C THR A 46 9.74 3.00 1.25
N SER A 47 8.59 3.55 1.65
CA SER A 47 8.41 4.21 2.95
C SER A 47 8.60 3.25 4.12
N LEU A 48 8.01 2.05 4.08
CA LEU A 48 8.18 1.05 5.13
C LEU A 48 9.63 0.63 5.30
N ARG A 49 10.35 0.40 4.18
CA ARG A 49 11.77 0.03 4.20
C ARG A 49 12.62 1.12 4.81
N LYS A 50 12.37 2.39 4.44
CA LYS A 50 13.07 3.54 5.02
C LYS A 50 12.83 3.64 6.53
N SER A 51 11.58 3.56 6.97
CA SER A 51 11.24 3.63 8.40
C SER A 51 11.75 2.43 9.21
N ALA A 52 11.90 1.26 8.60
CA ALA A 52 12.51 0.11 9.25
C ALA A 52 14.03 0.30 9.43
N LEU A 53 14.70 0.89 8.45
CA LEU A 53 16.13 1.19 8.50
C LEU A 53 16.47 2.30 9.50
N GLU A 54 15.66 3.36 9.58
CA GLU A 54 15.85 4.47 10.54
C GLU A 54 15.67 4.04 12.01
N ARG A 55 15.10 2.85 12.25
CA ARG A 55 14.86 2.30 13.59
C ARG A 55 15.79 1.15 13.94
N ALA A 56 16.67 0.74 13.02
CA ALA A 56 17.68 -0.30 13.20
C ALA A 56 18.99 0.31 13.69
#